data_AF-A0A963NFA4-F1
#
_entry.id   AF-A0A963NFA4-F1
#
_cell.length_a   1.000
_cell.length_b   1.000
_cell.length_c   1.000
_cell.angle_alpha   90.00
_cell.angle_beta   90.00
_cell.angle_gamma   90.00
#
_symmetry.space_group_name_H-M   'P 1'
#
loop_
_entity.id
_entity.type
_entity.pdbx_description
1 polymer ?
#
loop_
_entity_poly.entity_id
_entity_poly.type
_entity_poly.pdbx_seq_one_letter_code
_entity_poly.pdbx_strand_id
1 'polypeptide(L)'
;MLAATGASRPFDAAQALRLARETFDIEAAALRALGQRVDHRFAQAVQTMLQLQGRVVVMGMGKSGHVGRKIAATLASTGTPALFVHPAEASHG
;
A
#
# COMPACT_ATOMS: atom_id res chain seq x y z
N MET A 1 25.02 -19.72 38.86
CA MET A 1 23.74 -19.18 38.34
C MET A 1 23.93 -17.69 38.07
N LEU A 2 24.51 -17.33 36.92
CA LEU A 2 24.74 -15.94 36.51
C LEU A 2 23.69 -15.60 35.44
N ALA A 3 22.63 -14.90 35.83
CA ALA A 3 21.66 -14.37 34.91
C ALA A 3 22.28 -13.19 34.16
N ALA A 4 22.44 -13.32 32.85
CA ALA A 4 22.82 -12.22 31.97
C ALA A 4 21.66 -11.21 31.94
N THR A 5 21.84 -10.07 32.59
CA THR A 5 20.96 -8.91 32.48
C THR A 5 21.12 -8.32 31.08
N GLY A 6 20.16 -8.62 30.20
CA GLY A 6 20.06 -7.97 28.90
C GLY A 6 19.77 -6.48 29.10
N ALA A 7 20.79 -5.63 28.99
CA ALA A 7 20.62 -4.19 29.02
C ALA A 7 19.77 -3.77 27.81
N SER A 8 18.56 -3.26 28.05
CA SER A 8 17.78 -2.60 27.01
C SER A 8 18.53 -1.33 26.61
N ARG A 9 18.76 -1.14 25.30
CA ARG A 9 19.38 0.09 24.82
C ARG A 9 18.48 1.28 25.18
N PRO A 10 19.04 2.38 25.72
CA PRO A 10 18.25 3.57 26.01
C PRO A 10 17.69 4.13 24.70
N PHE A 11 16.46 4.63 24.76
CA PHE A 11 15.80 5.25 23.62
C PHE A 11 16.48 6.57 23.25
N ASP A 12 16.89 6.72 21.99
CA ASP A 12 17.42 7.97 21.43
C ASP A 12 16.32 8.70 20.64
N ALA A 13 15.71 9.69 21.29
CA ALA A 13 14.65 10.51 20.69
C ALA A 13 15.16 11.32 19.48
N ALA A 14 16.40 11.81 19.52
CA ALA A 14 16.96 12.58 18.41
C ALA A 14 17.18 11.69 17.18
N GLN A 15 17.63 10.46 17.38
CA GLN A 15 17.71 9.47 16.31
C GLN A 15 16.32 9.13 15.74
N ALA A 16 15.33 8.87 16.59
CA ALA A 16 13.97 8.58 16.14
C ALA A 16 13.38 9.70 15.28
N LEU A 17 13.56 10.96 15.69
CA LEU A 17 13.12 12.13 14.92
C LEU A 17 13.86 12.29 13.58
N ARG A 18 15.17 12.02 13.54
CA ARG A 18 15.93 12.02 12.28
C ARG A 18 15.41 10.95 11.31
N LEU A 19 15.24 9.72 11.80
CA LEU A 19 14.74 8.60 10.99
C LEU A 19 13.32 8.84 10.46
N ALA A 20 12.44 9.44 11.28
CA ALA A 20 11.09 9.80 10.83
C ALA A 20 11.12 10.81 9.68
N ARG A 21 11.94 11.87 9.80
CA ARG A 21 12.11 12.87 8.73
C ARG A 21 12.67 12.24 7.45
N GLU A 22 13.73 11.45 7.58
CA GLU A 22 14.33 10.73 6.45
C GLU A 22 13.32 9.81 5.76
N THR A 23 12.49 9.09 6.54
CA THR A 23 11.45 8.22 6.00
C THR A 23 10.44 9.03 5.19
N PHE A 24 9.96 10.16 5.70
CA PHE A 24 9.04 11.02 4.97
C PHE A 24 9.67 11.63 3.71
N ASP A 25 10.95 12.01 3.76
CA ASP A 25 11.66 12.53 2.59
C ASP A 25 11.79 11.48 1.48
N ILE A 26 12.10 10.23 1.84
CA ILE A 26 12.15 9.09 0.92
C ILE A 26 10.77 8.84 0.30
N GLU A 27 9.72 8.81 1.11
CA GLU A 27 8.35 8.59 0.63
C GLU A 27 7.88 9.73 -0.29
N ALA A 28 8.16 10.99 0.06
CA ALA A 28 7.84 12.15 -0.77
C ALA A 28 8.58 12.11 -2.11
N ALA A 29 9.86 11.71 -2.12
CA ALA A 29 10.60 11.52 -3.35
C ALA A 29 10.01 10.41 -4.22
N ALA A 30 9.59 9.28 -3.62
CA ALA A 30 8.94 8.20 -4.33
C ALA A 30 7.60 8.64 -4.97
N LEU A 31 6.79 9.43 -4.26
CA LEU A 31 5.54 9.98 -4.80
C LEU A 31 5.80 10.94 -5.98
N ARG A 32 6.80 11.81 -5.88
CA ARG A 32 7.21 12.69 -7.00
C ARG A 32 7.63 11.89 -8.23
N ALA A 33 8.44 10.86 -8.03
CA ALA A 33 8.88 9.97 -9.11
C ALA A 33 7.72 9.19 -9.73
N LEU A 34 6.73 8.78 -8.92
CA LEU A 34 5.51 8.14 -9.44
C LEU A 34 4.68 9.10 -10.29
N GLY A 35 4.54 10.35 -9.87
CA GLY A 35 3.83 11.39 -10.63
C GLY A 35 4.41 11.59 -12.03
N GLN A 36 5.73 11.49 -12.19
CA GLN A 36 6.41 11.58 -13.50
C GLN A 36 6.13 10.39 -14.43
N ARG A 37 5.61 9.27 -13.91
CA ARG A 37 5.29 8.06 -14.69
C ARG A 37 3.82 7.99 -15.12
N VAL A 38 3.01 8.98 -14.76
CA VAL A 38 1.61 9.05 -15.19
C VAL A 38 1.59 9.43 -16.67
N ASP A 39 1.22 8.47 -17.51
CA ASP A 39 1.20 8.59 -18.96
C ASP A 39 -0.11 8.03 -19.55
N HIS A 40 -0.13 7.81 -20.88
CA HIS A 40 -1.27 7.25 -21.59
C HIS A 40 -1.78 5.91 -21.02
N ARG A 41 -0.92 5.08 -20.42
CA ARG A 41 -1.33 3.79 -19.83
C ARG A 41 -2.21 4.00 -18.61
N PHE A 42 -1.94 5.05 -17.84
CA PHE A 42 -2.80 5.44 -16.71
C PHE A 42 -4.20 5.84 -17.20
N ALA A 43 -4.26 6.68 -18.24
CA ALA A 43 -5.54 7.09 -18.83
C ALA A 43 -6.34 5.90 -19.39
N GLN A 44 -5.66 4.95 -20.04
CA GLN A 44 -6.27 3.71 -20.52
C GLN A 44 -6.84 2.87 -19.37
N ALA A 45 -6.10 2.69 -18.28
CA ALA A 45 -6.60 1.96 -17.11
C ALA A 45 -7.87 2.60 -16.54
N VAL A 46 -7.91 3.93 -16.42
CA VAL A 46 -9.11 4.66 -15.98
C VAL A 46 -10.28 4.43 -16.94
N GLN A 47 -10.05 4.56 -18.25
CA GLN A 47 -11.09 4.31 -19.26
C GLN A 47 -11.63 2.87 -19.17
N THR A 48 -10.75 1.87 -19.03
CA THR A 48 -11.16 0.48 -18.84
C THR A 48 -12.04 0.33 -17.62
N MET A 49 -11.66 0.92 -16.47
CA MET A 49 -12.46 0.86 -15.24
C MET A 49 -13.84 1.50 -15.41
N LEU A 50 -13.93 2.66 -16.08
CA LEU A 50 -15.20 3.36 -16.32
C LEU A 50 -16.15 2.60 -17.26
N GLN A 51 -15.62 1.75 -18.13
CA GLN A 51 -16.41 0.96 -19.08
C GLN A 51 -16.86 -0.40 -18.52
N LEU A 52 -16.42 -0.79 -17.31
CA LEU A 52 -16.78 -2.07 -16.70
C LEU A 52 -18.29 -2.17 -16.42
N GLN A 53 -18.90 -3.25 -16.89
CA GLN A 53 -20.28 -3.64 -16.54
C GLN A 53 -20.36 -4.52 -15.29
N GLY A 54 -19.21 -4.82 -14.67
CA GLY A 54 -19.07 -5.69 -13.52
C GLY A 54 -18.47 -4.98 -12.32
N ARG A 55 -17.41 -5.57 -11.77
CA ARG A 55 -16.71 -5.04 -10.60
C ARG A 55 -15.21 -5.20 -10.75
N VAL A 56 -14.46 -4.30 -10.12
CA VAL A 56 -13.00 -4.37 -10.03
C VAL A 56 -12.62 -5.35 -8.93
N VAL A 57 -11.84 -6.37 -9.27
CA VAL A 57 -11.23 -7.27 -8.29
C VAL A 57 -9.80 -6.82 -8.04
N VAL A 58 -9.51 -6.43 -6.80
CA VAL A 58 -8.14 -6.08 -6.37
C VAL A 58 -7.55 -7.27 -5.63
N MET A 59 -6.33 -7.65 -5.96
CA MET A 59 -5.65 -8.79 -5.32
C MET A 59 -4.25 -8.39 -4.86
N GLY A 60 -3.76 -9.04 -3.80
CA GLY A 60 -2.39 -8.83 -3.33
C GLY A 60 -2.04 -9.66 -2.09
N MET A 61 -0.76 -9.93 -1.89
CA MET A 61 -0.22 -10.65 -0.72
C MET A 61 0.48 -9.67 0.25
N GLY A 62 0.51 -10.01 1.53
CA GLY A 62 1.26 -9.25 2.55
C GLY A 62 0.89 -7.77 2.59
N LYS A 63 1.89 -6.88 2.63
CA LYS A 63 1.69 -5.42 2.65
C LYS A 63 0.86 -4.92 1.46
N SER A 64 1.12 -5.45 0.27
CA SER A 64 0.35 -5.11 -0.94
C SER A 64 -1.11 -5.54 -0.82
N GLY A 65 -1.39 -6.63 -0.09
CA GLY A 65 -2.76 -7.04 0.24
C GLY A 65 -3.50 -6.00 1.11
N HIS A 66 -2.82 -5.43 2.12
CA HIS A 66 -3.42 -4.37 2.94
C HIS A 66 -3.72 -3.11 2.11
N VAL A 67 -2.79 -2.67 1.28
CA VAL A 67 -2.98 -1.53 0.37
C VAL A 67 -4.12 -1.82 -0.62
N GLY A 68 -4.12 -2.99 -1.26
CA GLY A 68 -5.15 -3.42 -2.19
C GLY A 68 -6.55 -3.46 -1.57
N ARG A 69 -6.66 -3.94 -0.32
CA ARG A 69 -7.92 -3.92 0.43
C ARG A 69 -8.44 -2.49 0.63
N LYS A 70 -7.55 -1.55 0.96
CA LYS A 70 -7.95 -0.14 1.09
C LYS A 70 -8.37 0.46 -0.25
N ILE A 71 -7.64 0.16 -1.32
CA ILE A 71 -8.00 0.60 -2.69
C ILE A 71 -9.39 0.09 -3.06
N ALA A 72 -9.69 -1.19 -2.88
CA ALA A 72 -11.00 -1.75 -3.19
C ALA A 72 -12.11 -1.05 -2.40
N ALA A 73 -11.90 -0.80 -1.11
CA ALA A 73 -12.86 -0.06 -0.29
C ALA A 73 -13.08 1.38 -0.79
N THR A 74 -12.01 2.08 -1.18
CA THR A 74 -12.10 3.45 -1.73
C THR A 74 -12.83 3.48 -3.07
N LEU A 75 -12.56 2.53 -3.97
CA LEU A 75 -13.27 2.43 -5.25
C LEU A 75 -14.77 2.19 -5.01
N ALA A 76 -15.11 1.23 -4.14
CA ALA A 76 -16.50 0.93 -3.80
C ALA A 76 -17.22 2.15 -3.20
N SER A 77 -16.57 2.90 -2.30
CA SER A 77 -17.17 4.09 -1.69
C SER A 77 -17.29 5.30 -2.63
N THR A 78 -16.62 5.28 -3.78
CA THR A 78 -16.64 6.36 -4.79
C THR A 78 -17.44 5.98 -6.04
N GLY A 79 -18.24 4.91 -5.97
CA GLY A 79 -19.17 4.52 -7.03
C GLY A 79 -18.62 3.54 -8.06
N THR A 80 -17.39 3.05 -7.89
CA THR A 80 -16.82 1.97 -8.72
C THR A 80 -16.96 0.64 -7.96
N PRO A 81 -17.88 -0.27 -8.33
CA PRO A 81 -18.04 -1.54 -7.62
C PRO A 81 -16.70 -2.30 -7.55
N ALA A 82 -16.23 -2.62 -6.35
CA ALA A 82 -14.93 -3.27 -6.15
C ALA A 82 -14.90 -4.20 -4.93
N LEU A 83 -14.07 -5.24 -4.98
CA LEU A 83 -13.75 -6.11 -3.84
C LEU A 83 -12.27 -6.49 -3.83
N PHE A 84 -11.80 -6.91 -2.65
CA PHE A 84 -10.48 -7.48 -2.49
C PHE A 84 -10.55 -9.00 -2.35
N VAL A 85 -9.66 -9.72 -3.04
CA VAL A 85 -9.49 -11.16 -2.90
C VAL A 85 -8.03 -11.46 -2.55
N HIS A 86 -7.79 -12.21 -1.47
CA HIS A 86 -6.44 -12.66 -1.16
C HIS A 86 -6.05 -13.79 -2.14
N PRO A 87 -4.87 -13.76 -2.79
CA PRO A 87 -4.51 -14.77 -3.80
C PRO A 87 -4.58 -16.23 -3.32
N ALA A 88 -4.32 -16.50 -2.04
CA ALA A 88 -4.48 -17.85 -1.47
C ALA A 88 -5.95 -18.32 -1.39
N GLU A 89 -6.89 -17.37 -1.25
CA GLU A 89 -8.34 -17.64 -1.23
C GLU A 89 -8.88 -17.78 -2.66
N ALA A 90 -8.34 -17.03 -3.62
CA ALA A 90 -8.76 -17.06 -5.03
C ALA A 90 -8.59 -18.44 -5.69
N SER A 91 -7.68 -19.28 -5.20
CA SER A 91 -7.40 -20.60 -5.77
C SER A 91 -8.46 -21.66 -5.46
N HIS A 92 -9.35 -21.41 -4.49
CA HIS A 92 -10.31 -22.42 -4.01
C HIS A 92 -11.75 -22.18 -4.51
N GLY A 93 -11.96 -21.18 -5.37
CA GLY A 93 -13.28 -20.81 -5.90
C GLY A 93 -14.02 -19.85 -4.99
#